data_AF-A0A096B1R0-F1
#
_entry.id   AF-A0A096B1R0-F1
#
_cell.length_a   1.000
_cell.length_b   1.000
_cell.length_c   1.000
_cell.angle_alpha   90.00
_cell.angle_beta   90.00
_cell.angle_gamma   90.00
#
_symmetry.space_group_name_H-M   'P 1'
#
loop_
_entity.id
_entity.type
_entity.pdbx_description
1 polymer ?
#
loop_
_entity_poly.entity_id
_entity_poly.type
_entity_poly.pdbx_seq_one_letter_code
_entity_poly.pdbx_strand_id
1 'polypeptide(L)'
;MRYADFYGNNELRQAAFSYASLLGGRFISKDEHLVYMDAAGRSYVPPAANYGAEQMLRQVRQAASWTYPLDVLTIVWLHLPYDAMGDIDAFYENTANQTAGNPCPLIL
;
A
#
# COMPACT_ATOMS: atom_id res chain seq x y z
N MET A 1 1.84 -7.30 -1.03
CA MET A 1 2.82 -7.37 -2.14
C MET A 1 4.21 -7.55 -1.56
N ARG A 2 5.06 -8.38 -2.17
CA ARG A 2 6.48 -8.48 -1.80
C ARG A 2 7.27 -7.36 -2.46
N TYR A 3 8.28 -6.84 -1.76
CA TYR A 3 9.13 -5.76 -2.24
C TYR A 3 9.89 -6.15 -3.52
N ALA A 4 10.23 -7.44 -3.70
CA ALA A 4 10.86 -7.94 -4.90
C ALA A 4 10.00 -7.73 -6.16
N ASP A 5 8.69 -7.99 -6.07
CA ASP A 5 7.75 -7.79 -7.18
C ASP A 5 7.63 -6.31 -7.56
N PHE A 6 7.61 -5.44 -6.53
CA PHE A 6 7.66 -4.00 -6.72
C PHE A 6 8.97 -3.57 -7.39
N TYR A 7 10.10 -4.04 -6.88
CA TYR A 7 11.42 -3.63 -7.34
C TYR A 7 11.70 -4.08 -8.78
N GLY A 8 11.20 -5.26 -9.16
CA GLY A 8 11.31 -5.81 -10.52
C GLY A 8 10.45 -5.11 -11.57
N ASN A 9 9.45 -4.31 -11.17
CA ASN A 9 8.56 -3.63 -12.12
C ASN A 9 8.95 -2.14 -12.28
N ASN A 10 9.58 -1.81 -13.41
CA ASN A 10 10.10 -0.46 -13.63
C ASN A 10 9.00 0.61 -13.73
N GLU A 11 7.88 0.31 -14.40
CA GLU A 11 6.76 1.25 -14.53
C GLU A 11 6.13 1.56 -13.18
N LEU A 12 5.95 0.53 -12.35
CA LEU A 12 5.43 0.69 -10.99
C LEU A 12 6.34 1.55 -10.14
N ARG A 13 7.66 1.34 -10.18
CA ARG A 13 8.60 2.20 -9.46
C ARG A 13 8.54 3.65 -9.90
N GLN A 14 8.42 3.91 -11.21
CA GLN A 14 8.32 5.27 -11.72
C GLN A 14 7.03 5.96 -11.28
N ALA A 15 5.89 5.27 -11.36
CA ALA A 15 4.61 5.79 -10.88
C ALA A 15 4.62 6.01 -9.35
N ALA A 16 5.21 5.07 -8.61
CA ALA A 16 5.40 5.16 -7.16
C ALA A 16 6.29 6.34 -6.77
N PHE A 17 7.34 6.64 -7.54
CA PHE A 17 8.18 7.81 -7.30
C PHE A 17 7.40 9.13 -7.45
N SER A 18 6.60 9.27 -8.52
CA SER A 18 5.73 10.43 -8.71
C SER A 18 4.70 10.55 -7.58
N TYR A 19 4.09 9.43 -7.18
CA TYR A 19 3.16 9.36 -6.07
C TYR A 19 3.80 9.78 -4.72
N ALA A 20 4.98 9.26 -4.40
CA ALA A 20 5.74 9.63 -3.21
C ALA A 20 6.10 11.11 -3.20
N SER A 21 6.51 11.65 -4.35
CA SER A 21 6.84 13.08 -4.49
C SER A 21 5.61 13.98 -4.25
N LEU A 22 4.43 13.55 -4.69
CA LEU A 22 3.17 14.28 -4.49
C LEU A 22 2.75 14.31 -3.01
N LEU A 23 2.88 13.17 -2.31
CA LEU A 23 2.40 13.02 -0.93
C LEU A 23 3.48 13.23 0.14
N GLY A 24 4.73 13.42 -0.25
CA GLY A 24 5.86 13.61 0.67
C GLY A 24 6.32 12.35 1.42
N GLY A 25 5.94 11.17 0.94
CA GLY A 25 6.31 9.89 1.57
C GLY A 25 7.41 9.13 0.83
N ARG A 26 7.60 7.86 1.20
CA ARG A 26 8.62 6.97 0.60
C ARG A 26 8.22 5.50 0.68
N PHE A 27 8.74 4.72 -0.25
CA PHE A 27 8.58 3.27 -0.26
C PHE A 27 9.82 2.62 0.34
N ILE A 28 9.63 1.63 1.21
CA ILE A 28 10.69 0.86 1.86
C ILE A 28 10.38 -0.64 1.81
N SER A 29 11.43 -1.44 2.03
CA SER A 29 11.32 -2.88 2.28
C SER A 29 11.31 -3.12 3.79
N LYS A 30 10.36 -3.93 4.27
CA LYS A 30 10.31 -4.43 5.65
C LYS A 30 9.89 -5.89 5.62
N ASP A 31 10.74 -6.79 6.11
CA ASP A 31 10.49 -8.25 6.14
C ASP A 31 9.94 -8.75 4.79
N GLU A 32 10.62 -8.35 3.71
CA GLU A 32 10.27 -8.61 2.31
C GLU A 32 8.96 -7.99 1.80
N HIS A 33 8.22 -7.28 2.64
CA HIS A 33 7.00 -6.57 2.25
C HIS A 33 7.29 -5.16 1.75
N LEU A 34 6.49 -4.72 0.79
CA LEU A 34 6.44 -3.33 0.40
C LEU A 34 5.69 -2.52 1.46
N VAL A 35 6.32 -1.48 2.00
CA VAL A 35 5.72 -0.53 2.92
C VAL A 35 5.84 0.88 2.36
N TYR A 36 4.77 1.65 2.41
CA TYR A 36 4.78 3.08 2.20
C TYR A 36 4.78 3.80 3.54
N MET A 37 5.69 4.75 3.71
CA MET A 37 5.78 5.60 4.88
C MET A 37 5.44 7.03 4.47
N ASP A 38 4.45 7.64 5.11
CA ASP A 38 4.06 9.02 4.80
C ASP A 38 5.00 10.05 5.43
N ALA A 39 4.76 11.34 5.14
CA ALA A 39 5.54 12.45 5.67
C ALA A 39 5.49 12.58 7.21
N ALA A 40 4.44 12.04 7.85
CA ALA A 40 4.26 12.02 9.30
C ALA A 40 4.91 10.79 9.96
N GLY A 41 5.54 9.90 9.19
CA GLY A 41 6.16 8.67 9.67
C GLY A 41 5.17 7.53 9.93
N ARG A 42 3.90 7.67 9.51
CA ARG A 42 2.93 6.58 9.56
C ARG A 42 3.21 5.60 8.44
N SER A 43 2.96 4.32 8.73
CA SER A 43 3.31 3.24 7.83
C SER A 43 2.07 2.57 7.28
N TYR A 44 2.18 2.14 6.04
CA TYR A 44 1.08 1.61 5.26
C TYR A 44 1.54 0.46 4.39
N VAL A 45 0.69 -0.54 4.21
CA VAL A 45 0.94 -1.71 3.37
C VAL A 45 -0.14 -1.81 2.30
N PRO A 46 0.11 -2.53 1.20
CA PRO A 46 -0.93 -2.79 0.21
C PRO A 46 -2.17 -3.44 0.86
N PRO A 47 -3.37 -3.32 0.26
CA PRO A 47 -4.59 -3.85 0.87
C PRO A 47 -4.62 -5.37 1.07
N ALA A 48 -3.71 -6.10 0.41
CA ALA A 48 -3.58 -7.55 0.54
C ALA A 48 -2.12 -8.04 0.46
N ALA A 49 -1.83 -9.15 1.13
CA ALA A 49 -0.50 -9.79 1.11
C ALA A 49 -0.07 -10.16 -0.33
N ASN A 50 -1.00 -10.66 -1.15
CA ASN A 50 -0.79 -11.07 -2.54
C ASN A 50 -1.13 -9.97 -3.57
N TYR A 51 -1.21 -8.69 -3.15
CA TYR A 51 -1.52 -7.59 -4.06
C TYR A 51 -0.53 -7.52 -5.23
N GLY A 52 -1.03 -7.60 -6.46
CA GLY A 52 -0.22 -7.74 -7.66
C GLY A 52 0.33 -6.40 -8.19
N ALA A 53 1.46 -6.44 -8.90
CA ALA A 53 2.14 -5.26 -9.44
C ALA A 53 1.25 -4.43 -10.37
N GLU A 54 0.50 -5.08 -11.26
CA GLU A 54 -0.45 -4.42 -12.17
C GLU A 54 -1.60 -3.72 -11.45
N GLN A 55 -2.13 -4.34 -10.40
CA GLN A 55 -3.19 -3.75 -9.59
C GLN A 55 -2.67 -2.51 -8.87
N MET A 56 -1.47 -2.62 -8.29
CA MET A 56 -0.79 -1.50 -7.63
C MET A 56 -0.51 -0.35 -8.59
N LEU A 57 0.00 -0.65 -9.79
CA LEU A 57 0.31 0.34 -10.81
C LEU A 57 -0.92 1.15 -11.19
N ARG A 58 -2.07 0.48 -11.39
CA ARG A 58 -3.34 1.16 -11.67
C ARG A 58 -3.74 2.08 -10.53
N GLN A 59 -3.67 1.60 -9.29
CA GLN A 59 -4.07 2.40 -8.12
C GLN A 59 -3.19 3.63 -7.92
N VAL A 60 -1.86 3.49 -7.96
CA VAL A 60 -0.97 4.64 -7.76
C VAL A 60 -1.08 5.67 -8.89
N ARG A 61 -1.33 5.23 -10.14
CA ARG A 61 -1.59 6.13 -11.26
C ARG A 61 -2.91 6.87 -11.10
N GLN A 62 -3.97 6.17 -10.72
CA GLN A 62 -5.29 6.79 -10.47
C GLN A 62 -5.20 7.80 -9.34
N ALA A 63 -4.59 7.43 -8.23
CA ALA A 63 -4.38 8.32 -7.09
C ALA A 63 -3.57 9.58 -7.46
N ALA A 64 -2.49 9.44 -8.24
CA ALA A 64 -1.71 10.59 -8.69
C ALA A 64 -2.48 11.51 -9.66
N SER A 65 -3.55 11.01 -10.29
CA SER A 65 -4.43 11.78 -11.20
C SER A 65 -5.58 12.50 -10.49
N TRP A 66 -5.85 12.17 -9.23
CA TRP A 66 -6.97 12.78 -8.49
C TRP A 66 -6.66 14.23 -8.13
N THR A 67 -7.62 15.09 -8.49
CA THR A 67 -7.58 16.55 -8.28
C THR A 67 -8.39 16.98 -7.04
N TYR A 68 -9.06 16.03 -6.38
CA TYR A 68 -9.95 16.27 -5.24
C TYR A 68 -9.27 15.88 -3.91
N PRO A 69 -9.71 16.48 -2.78
CA PRO A 69 -9.16 16.21 -1.45
C PRO A 69 -9.66 14.88 -0.87
N LEU A 70 -9.62 13.81 -1.65
CA LEU A 70 -9.79 12.45 -1.13
C LEU A 70 -8.50 12.05 -0.41
N ASP A 71 -8.63 11.38 0.73
CA ASP A 71 -7.49 10.80 1.43
C ASP A 71 -7.00 9.56 0.66
N VAL A 72 -6.20 9.85 -0.36
CA VAL A 72 -5.53 8.91 -1.26
C VAL A 72 -4.83 7.78 -0.48
N LEU A 73 -4.30 8.06 0.72
CA LEU A 73 -3.59 7.06 1.50
C LEU A 73 -4.55 5.96 1.96
N THR A 74 -5.71 6.34 2.48
CA THR A 74 -6.69 5.37 2.99
C THR A 74 -7.39 4.54 1.91
N ILE A 75 -7.35 4.99 0.65
CA ILE A 75 -7.98 4.28 -0.48
C ILE A 75 -7.01 3.29 -1.12
N VAL A 76 -5.74 3.68 -1.28
CA VAL A 76 -4.73 2.84 -1.92
C VAL A 76 -4.07 1.90 -0.93
N TRP A 77 -4.04 2.26 0.36
CA TRP A 77 -3.24 1.59 1.35
C TRP A 77 -4.01 1.25 2.62
N LEU A 78 -3.55 0.18 3.26
CA LEU A 78 -3.98 -0.23 4.59
C LEU A 78 -2.99 0.32 5.61
N HIS A 79 -3.49 1.04 6.62
CA HIS A 79 -2.65 1.53 7.71
C HIS A 79 -2.03 0.35 8.47
N LEU A 80 -0.72 0.38 8.66
CA LEU A 80 0.05 -0.59 9.42
C LEU A 80 0.39 0.00 10.79
N PRO A 81 -0.27 -0.45 11.87
CA PRO A 81 0.05 -0.07 13.24
C PRO A 81 1.51 -0.38 13.60
N TYR A 82 2.10 0.40 14.51
CA TYR A 82 3.50 0.26 14.90
C TYR A 82 3.81 -1.11 15.52
N ASP A 83 2.89 -1.65 16.32
CA ASP A 83 2.95 -2.99 16.92
C ASP A 83 2.90 -4.10 15.86
N ALA A 84 2.18 -3.89 14.77
CA ALA A 84 2.11 -4.82 13.64
C ALA A 84 3.34 -4.78 12.72
N MET A 85 4.20 -3.76 12.83
CA MET A 85 5.42 -3.62 12.04
C MET A 85 6.44 -4.76 12.28
N GLY A 86 6.34 -5.44 13.43
CA GLY A 86 7.19 -6.59 13.77
C GLY A 86 6.80 -7.88 13.06
N ASP A 87 5.56 -8.00 12.56
CA ASP A 87 5.03 -9.19 11.91
C ASP A 87 3.89 -8.82 10.94
N ILE A 88 4.28 -8.44 9.72
CA ILE A 88 3.33 -7.99 8.69
C ILE A 88 2.49 -9.16 8.15
N ASP A 89 3.03 -10.38 8.14
CA ASP A 89 2.28 -11.56 7.70
C ASP A 89 1.14 -11.86 8.69
N ALA A 90 1.41 -11.87 9.99
CA ALA A 90 0.37 -12.01 11.02
C ALA A 90 -0.67 -10.87 10.98
N PHE A 91 -0.24 -9.65 10.64
CA PHE A 91 -1.16 -8.52 10.44
C PHE A 91 -2.16 -8.78 9.31
N TYR A 92 -1.69 -9.32 8.17
CA TYR A 92 -2.57 -9.68 7.07
C TYR A 92 -3.51 -10.83 7.42
N GLU A 93 -3.03 -11.86 8.11
CA GLU A 93 -3.88 -12.96 8.58
C GLU A 93 -5.01 -12.46 9.49
N ASN A 94 -4.68 -11.58 10.45
CA ASN A 94 -5.66 -11.00 11.35
C ASN A 94 -6.66 -10.08 10.62
N THR A 95 -6.20 -9.29 9.65
CA THR A 95 -7.08 -8.42 8.84
C THR A 95 -8.00 -9.23 7.93
N ALA A 96 -7.49 -10.30 7.31
CA ALA A 96 -8.28 -11.22 6.49
C ALA A 96 -9.36 -11.92 7.33
N ASN A 97 -9.02 -12.35 8.55
CA ASN A 97 -9.98 -12.96 9.47
C ASN A 97 -11.07 -11.98 9.93
N GLN A 98 -10.75 -10.69 10.08
CA GLN A 98 -11.72 -9.65 10.43
C GLN A 98 -12.67 -9.31 9.26
N THR A 99 -12.18 -9.37 8.02
CA THR A 99 -12.99 -9.12 6.81
C THR A 99 -13.78 -10.35 6.36
N ALA A 100 -13.40 -11.56 6.77
CA ALA A 100 -14.21 -12.77 6.57
C ALA A 100 -15.55 -12.71 7.33
N GLY A 101 -15.65 -11.88 8.37
CA GLY A 101 -16.90 -11.60 9.11
C GLY A 101 -17.65 -10.34 8.66
N ASN A 102 -17.05 -9.50 7.82
CA ASN A 102 -17.65 -8.28 7.26
C ASN A 102 -17.01 -7.97 5.90
N PRO A 103 -17.71 -8.17 4.78
CA PRO A 103 -17.15 -7.88 3.47
C PRO A 103 -16.93 -6.36 3.35
N CYS A 104 -15.70 -5.90 3.53
CA CYS A 104 -15.33 -4.56 3.10
C CYS A 104 -15.56 -4.46 1.58
N PRO A 105 -16.20 -3.39 1.09
CA PRO A 105 -16.54 -3.28 -0.31
C PRO A 105 -15.24 -3.15 -1.12
N LEU A 106 -15.02 -4.10 -2.02
CA LEU A 106 -14.18 -3.92 -3.18
C LEU A 106 -14.71 -2.69 -3.92
N ILE A 107 -14.02 -1.56 -3.79
CA ILE A 107 -14.23 -0.41 -4.67
C ILE A 107 -13.68 -0.83 -6.04
N LEU A 108 -14.62 -1.27 -6.89
CA LEU A 108 -14.47 -1.53 -8.32
C LEU A 108 -14.34 -0.23 -9.11
#